data_AF-A0A0M9X9F2-F1
#
_entry.id   AF-A0A0M9X9F2-F1
#
_cell.length_a   1.000
_cell.length_b   1.000
_cell.length_c   1.000
_cell.angle_alpha   90.00
_cell.angle_beta   90.00
_cell.angle_gamma   90.00
#
_symmetry.space_group_name_H-M   'P 1'
#
loop_
_entity.id
_entity.type
_entity.pdbx_description
1 polymer ?
#
loop_
_entity_poly.entity_id
_entity_poly.type
_entity_poly.pdbx_seq_one_letter_code
_entity_poly.pdbx_strand_id
1 'polypeptide(L)'
;MVLSPAVRCWLLTNAVLLAVMGVWGAIRYPRLPERIPKHIGVDGVDAWTDRSIGSAFVLVFVYTGVTVLMAGCAELTLRMTPRDELPDTHGPSFAAGPSSSVVNRPGSRASARRIARALLLFNACIGLTVLTGCGILWRSTPDPDVPGWLFAAMLLPLLAGAALTVAAALGDRKR
;
A
#
# COMPACT_ATOMS: atom_id res chain seq x y z
N MET A 1 7.66 22.80 1.50
CA MET A 1 6.66 21.72 1.59
C MET A 1 7.36 20.39 1.33
N VAL A 2 7.17 19.38 2.19
CA VAL A 2 7.99 18.14 2.18
C VAL A 2 7.63 17.17 1.05
N LEU A 3 6.38 17.14 0.58
CA LEU A 3 5.93 16.25 -0.50
C LEU A 3 5.58 17.02 -1.78
N SER A 4 5.84 16.41 -2.94
CA SER A 4 5.46 16.98 -4.23
C SER A 4 3.92 17.14 -4.37
N PRO A 5 3.43 18.13 -5.13
CA PRO A 5 1.97 18.32 -5.34
C PRO A 5 1.30 17.09 -5.97
N ALA A 6 2.00 16.40 -6.86
CA ALA A 6 1.53 15.17 -7.47
C ALA A 6 1.29 14.09 -6.41
N VAL A 7 2.25 13.84 -5.51
CA VAL A 7 2.08 12.86 -4.43
C VAL A 7 0.91 13.24 -3.52
N ARG A 8 0.77 14.53 -3.17
CA ARG A 8 -0.34 14.99 -2.31
C ARG A 8 -1.73 14.71 -2.88
N CYS A 9 -1.94 14.99 -4.17
CA CYS A 9 -3.24 14.73 -4.80
C CYS A 9 -3.58 13.22 -4.80
N TRP A 10 -2.59 12.37 -5.07
CA TRP A 10 -2.77 10.91 -5.09
C TRP A 10 -2.84 10.29 -3.69
N LEU A 11 -2.26 10.93 -2.68
CA LEU A 11 -2.40 10.51 -1.29
C LEU A 11 -3.81 10.78 -0.72
N LEU A 12 -4.57 11.69 -1.33
CA LEU A 12 -5.92 12.01 -0.86
C LEU A 12 -6.80 10.76 -0.78
N THR A 13 -6.76 9.88 -1.78
CA THR A 13 -7.51 8.62 -1.78
C THR A 13 -7.15 7.74 -0.58
N ASN A 14 -5.85 7.64 -0.26
CA ASN A 14 -5.36 6.83 0.85
C ASN A 14 -5.73 7.46 2.21
N ALA A 15 -5.69 8.79 2.31
CA ALA A 15 -6.14 9.53 3.48
C ALA A 15 -7.65 9.36 3.71
N VAL A 16 -8.45 9.38 2.65
CA VAL A 16 -9.90 9.11 2.73
C VAL A 16 -10.15 7.68 3.20
N LEU A 17 -9.44 6.68 2.67
CA LEU A 17 -9.56 5.29 3.13
C LEU A 17 -9.21 5.14 4.62
N LEU A 18 -8.12 5.77 5.07
CA LEU A 18 -7.74 5.80 6.49
C LEU A 18 -8.81 6.47 7.34
N ALA A 19 -9.37 7.60 6.90
CA ALA A 19 -10.44 8.29 7.61
C ALA A 19 -11.70 7.43 7.70
N VAL A 20 -12.10 6.78 6.60
CA VAL A 20 -13.24 5.86 6.56
C VAL A 20 -13.03 4.70 7.55
N MET A 21 -11.87 4.06 7.52
CA MET A 21 -11.55 2.98 8.47
C MET A 21 -11.56 3.47 9.91
N GLY A 22 -10.93 4.62 10.19
CA GLY A 22 -10.87 5.19 11.54
C GLY A 22 -12.24 5.55 12.09
N VAL A 23 -13.05 6.25 11.31
CA VAL A 23 -14.42 6.65 11.69
C VAL A 23 -15.31 5.43 11.84
N TRP A 24 -15.28 4.50 10.89
CA TRP A 24 -16.09 3.28 10.97
C TRP A 24 -15.70 2.43 12.19
N GLY A 25 -14.40 2.23 12.41
CA GLY A 25 -13.87 1.52 13.57
C GLY A 25 -14.28 2.18 14.88
N ALA A 26 -14.19 3.51 14.99
CA ALA A 26 -14.60 4.26 16.17
C ALA A 26 -16.11 4.10 16.47
N ILE A 27 -16.95 4.09 15.43
CA ILE A 27 -18.41 3.85 15.57
C ILE A 27 -18.70 2.40 16.01
N ARG A 28 -17.88 1.44 15.56
CA ARG A 28 -18.09 0.01 15.85
C ARG A 28 -17.51 -0.43 17.19
N TYR A 29 -16.37 0.12 17.59
CA TYR A 29 -15.60 -0.29 18.75
C TYR A 29 -16.41 -0.48 20.05
N PRO A 30 -17.33 0.44 20.43
CA PRO A 30 -18.13 0.27 21.65
C PRO A 30 -19.04 -0.96 21.63
N ARG A 31 -19.43 -1.43 20.44
CA ARG A 31 -20.36 -2.56 20.22
C ARG A 31 -19.65 -3.86 19.90
N LEU A 32 -18.33 -3.88 19.91
CA LEU A 32 -17.57 -5.10 19.65
C LEU A 32 -17.68 -6.06 20.84
N PRO A 33 -17.76 -7.38 20.59
CA PRO A 33 -17.71 -8.38 21.64
C PRO A 33 -16.38 -8.33 22.40
N GLU A 34 -16.35 -8.93 23.59
CA GLU A 34 -15.14 -9.01 24.42
C GLU A 34 -13.99 -9.74 23.70
N ARG A 35 -14.32 -10.70 22.83
CA ARG A 35 -13.34 -11.43 22.01
C ARG A 35 -13.54 -11.14 20.54
N ILE A 36 -12.45 -10.84 19.84
CA ILE A 36 -12.43 -10.56 18.41
C ILE A 36 -11.52 -11.55 17.68
N PRO A 37 -11.73 -11.77 16.36
CA PRO A 37 -10.86 -12.63 15.56
C PRO A 37 -9.40 -12.22 15.63
N LYS A 38 -8.51 -13.18 15.87
CA LYS A 38 -7.04 -13.02 15.84
C LYS A 38 -6.45 -13.61 14.57
N HIS A 39 -6.97 -14.75 14.12
CA HIS A 39 -6.57 -15.42 12.90
C HIS A 39 -7.81 -15.95 12.17
N ILE A 40 -7.75 -15.97 10.85
CA ILE A 40 -8.82 -16.43 9.96
C ILE A 40 -8.18 -17.42 9.00
N GLY A 41 -8.47 -18.70 9.19
CA GLY A 41 -8.08 -19.79 8.31
C GLY A 41 -9.08 -20.00 7.18
N VAL A 42 -8.85 -21.05 6.40
CA VAL A 42 -9.74 -21.44 5.28
C VAL A 42 -11.14 -21.83 5.73
N ASP A 43 -11.27 -22.34 6.96
CA ASP A 43 -12.53 -22.75 7.58
C ASP A 43 -13.16 -21.65 8.48
N GLY A 44 -12.69 -20.41 8.38
CA GLY A 44 -13.17 -19.28 9.17
C GLY A 44 -12.26 -18.90 10.34
N VAL A 45 -12.83 -18.34 11.39
CA VAL A 45 -12.05 -17.85 12.55
C VAL A 45 -11.60 -19.03 13.43
N ASP A 46 -10.31 -19.32 13.44
CA ASP A 46 -9.70 -20.42 14.22
C ASP A 46 -8.95 -19.94 15.47
N ALA A 47 -8.69 -18.63 15.61
CA ALA A 47 -8.10 -18.04 16.79
C ALA A 47 -8.74 -16.71 17.17
N TRP A 48 -8.81 -16.45 18.48
CA TRP A 48 -9.48 -15.28 19.08
C TRP A 48 -8.56 -14.57 20.06
N THR A 49 -8.79 -13.27 20.26
CA THR A 49 -8.05 -12.44 21.23
C THR A 49 -9.00 -11.47 21.92
N ASP A 50 -8.61 -10.95 23.07
CA ASP A 50 -9.41 -9.97 23.80
C ASP A 50 -9.45 -8.63 23.06
N ARG A 51 -10.59 -7.97 23.17
CA ARG A 51 -10.81 -6.65 22.59
C ARG A 51 -9.98 -5.61 23.34
N SER A 52 -9.13 -4.93 22.60
CA SER A 52 -8.43 -3.73 23.00
C SER A 52 -8.36 -2.77 21.82
N ILE A 53 -7.98 -1.51 22.05
CA ILE A 53 -7.74 -0.57 20.95
C ILE A 53 -6.65 -1.11 20.02
N GLY A 54 -5.59 -1.70 20.58
CA GLY A 54 -4.50 -2.30 19.81
C GLY A 54 -4.98 -3.43 18.91
N SER A 55 -5.69 -4.41 19.47
CA SER A 55 -6.17 -5.57 18.71
C SER A 55 -7.27 -5.20 17.71
N ALA A 56 -8.18 -4.28 18.06
CA ALA A 56 -9.27 -3.87 17.17
C ALA A 56 -8.81 -2.96 16.02
N PHE A 57 -7.79 -2.12 16.21
CA PHE A 57 -7.31 -1.18 15.20
C PHE A 57 -5.98 -1.58 14.56
N VAL A 58 -5.45 -2.78 14.84
CA VAL A 58 -4.16 -3.26 14.32
C VAL A 58 -4.05 -3.10 12.80
N LEU A 59 -5.11 -3.43 12.07
CA LEU A 59 -5.17 -3.31 10.62
C LEU A 59 -5.07 -1.85 10.15
N VAL A 60 -5.68 -0.91 10.87
CA VAL A 60 -5.62 0.52 10.58
C VAL A 60 -4.21 1.06 10.83
N PHE A 61 -3.55 0.62 11.91
CA PHE A 61 -2.17 1.00 12.21
C PHE A 61 -1.18 0.46 11.18
N VAL A 62 -1.33 -0.81 10.79
CA VAL A 62 -0.53 -1.41 9.71
C VAL A 62 -0.71 -0.64 8.41
N TYR A 63 -1.96 -0.35 8.01
CA TYR A 63 -2.20 0.40 6.78
C TYR A 63 -1.67 1.83 6.83
N THR A 64 -1.71 2.47 8.01
CA THR A 64 -1.08 3.79 8.22
C THR A 64 0.43 3.71 7.95
N GLY A 65 1.12 2.71 8.53
CA GLY A 65 2.54 2.48 8.30
C GLY A 65 2.89 2.20 6.85
N VAL A 66 2.11 1.33 6.19
CA VAL A 66 2.28 1.02 4.76
C VAL A 66 2.05 2.29 3.91
N THR A 67 1.05 3.10 4.23
CA THR A 67 0.79 4.36 3.51
C THR A 67 1.96 5.33 3.61
N VAL A 68 2.56 5.48 4.80
CA VAL A 68 3.75 6.32 4.99
C VAL A 68 4.93 5.78 4.18
N LEU A 69 5.17 4.46 4.23
CA LEU A 69 6.22 3.81 3.46
C LEU A 69 6.04 4.03 1.94
N MET A 70 4.84 3.77 1.42
CA MET A 70 4.54 3.91 -0.01
C MET A 70 4.62 5.36 -0.48
N ALA A 71 4.17 6.32 0.35
CA ALA A 71 4.35 7.74 0.10
C ALA A 71 5.83 8.12 0.01
N GLY A 72 6.64 7.62 0.95
CA GLY A 72 8.09 7.81 0.97
C GLY A 72 8.75 7.25 -0.30
N CYS A 73 8.45 6.02 -0.68
CA CYS A 73 8.95 5.39 -1.89
C CYS A 73 8.55 6.16 -3.16
N ALA A 74 7.30 6.63 -3.24
CA ALA A 74 6.83 7.43 -4.37
C ALA A 74 7.57 8.77 -4.47
N GLU A 75 7.76 9.47 -3.35
CA GLU A 75 8.51 10.73 -3.31
C GLU A 75 10.00 10.52 -3.62
N LEU A 76 10.62 9.48 -3.09
CA LEU A 76 12.01 9.12 -3.43
C LEU A 76 12.15 8.83 -4.93
N THR A 77 11.21 8.09 -5.52
CA THR A 77 11.19 7.82 -6.97
C THR A 77 11.15 9.11 -7.80
N LEU A 78 10.38 10.11 -7.36
CA LEU A 78 10.29 11.40 -8.06
C LEU A 78 11.56 12.26 -7.90
N ARG A 79 12.28 12.09 -6.78
CA ARG A 79 13.52 12.80 -6.49
C ARG A 79 14.75 12.18 -7.16
N MET A 80 14.69 10.91 -7.55
CA MET A 80 15.77 10.27 -8.31
C MET A 80 16.01 11.00 -9.64
N THR A 81 17.27 11.22 -9.97
CA THR A 81 17.69 11.63 -11.32
C THR A 81 17.44 10.45 -12.27
N PRO A 82 16.60 10.61 -13.31
CA PRO A 82 16.34 9.56 -14.28
C PRO A 82 17.55 9.31 -15.18
N ARG A 83 17.53 8.21 -15.94
CA ARG A 83 18.66 7.79 -16.78
C ARG A 83 18.93 8.74 -17.95
N ASP A 84 17.88 9.29 -18.57
CA ASP A 84 17.98 10.22 -19.71
C ASP A 84 18.62 11.58 -19.38
N GLU A 85 18.67 11.93 -18.09
CA GLU A 85 19.30 13.16 -17.58
C GLU A 85 20.74 12.93 -17.07
N LEU A 86 21.25 11.70 -17.11
CA LEU A 86 22.63 11.41 -16.75
C LEU A 86 23.57 11.82 -17.89
N PRO A 87 24.74 12.43 -17.60
CA PRO A 87 25.72 12.74 -18.62
C PRO A 87 26.14 11.48 -19.37
N ASP A 88 26.15 11.53 -20.71
CA ASP A 88 26.70 10.47 -21.55
C ASP A 88 28.13 10.22 -21.11
N THR A 89 28.38 9.01 -20.59
CA THR A 89 29.69 8.65 -20.07
C THR A 89 30.57 8.23 -21.25
N HIS A 90 30.95 9.21 -22.08
CA HIS A 90 32.05 9.08 -23.04
C HIS A 90 33.42 9.44 -22.41
N GLY A 91 33.45 9.67 -21.09
CA GLY A 91 34.68 9.92 -20.31
C GLY A 91 35.33 8.64 -19.77
N PRO A 92 36.65 8.67 -19.50
CA PRO A 92 37.43 7.49 -19.13
C PRO A 92 36.89 6.79 -17.87
N SER A 93 36.85 5.46 -17.95
CA SER A 93 36.25 4.47 -17.02
C SER A 93 36.60 4.64 -15.53
N PHE A 94 37.66 5.38 -15.19
CA PHE A 94 38.18 5.53 -13.83
C PHE A 94 37.47 6.59 -12.98
N ALA A 95 36.57 7.40 -13.56
CA ALA A 95 35.73 8.37 -12.84
C ALA A 95 34.28 7.87 -12.62
N ALA A 96 34.03 6.58 -12.84
CA ALA A 96 32.74 5.97 -12.58
C ALA A 96 32.49 5.90 -11.06
N GLY A 97 31.82 6.90 -10.51
CA GLY A 97 31.15 6.79 -9.21
C GLY A 97 30.24 5.55 -9.18
N PRO A 98 29.87 5.05 -7.99
CA PRO A 98 29.35 3.70 -7.78
C PRO A 98 28.33 3.30 -8.86
N SER A 99 28.66 2.21 -9.52
CA SER A 99 28.08 1.66 -10.74
C SER A 99 26.57 1.92 -10.88
N SER A 100 26.19 2.47 -12.02
CA SER A 100 24.81 2.62 -12.49
C SER A 100 24.00 1.31 -12.52
N SER A 101 24.64 0.14 -12.35
CA SER A 101 24.02 -1.18 -12.35
C SER A 101 23.28 -1.54 -11.05
N VAL A 102 23.58 -0.90 -9.92
CA VAL A 102 23.00 -1.28 -8.61
C VAL A 102 21.67 -0.56 -8.34
N VAL A 103 21.45 0.63 -8.92
CA VAL A 103 20.25 1.42 -8.70
C VAL A 103 19.34 1.32 -9.93
N ASN A 104 18.19 0.65 -9.78
CA ASN A 104 17.15 0.58 -10.80
C ASN A 104 16.44 1.93 -10.94
N ARG A 105 17.10 2.89 -11.59
CA ARG A 105 16.60 4.26 -11.84
C ARG A 105 15.46 4.28 -12.86
N PRO A 106 14.49 5.20 -12.76
CA PRO A 106 13.52 5.43 -13.84
C PRO A 106 14.23 5.88 -15.13
N GLY A 107 13.72 5.47 -16.29
CA GLY A 107 14.26 5.88 -17.60
C GLY A 107 14.10 7.38 -17.88
N SER A 108 12.99 7.98 -17.44
CA SER A 108 12.68 9.41 -17.62
C SER A 108 11.83 9.97 -16.46
N ARG A 109 11.69 11.30 -16.38
CA ARG A 109 10.77 11.95 -15.42
C ARG A 109 9.31 11.51 -15.58
N ALA A 110 8.88 11.28 -16.82
CA ALA A 110 7.54 10.79 -17.10
C ALA A 110 7.33 9.37 -16.52
N SER A 111 8.36 8.54 -16.63
CA SER A 111 8.36 7.20 -16.04
C SER A 111 8.37 7.24 -14.52
N ALA A 112 9.22 8.08 -13.91
CA ALA A 112 9.24 8.27 -12.46
C ALA A 112 7.84 8.64 -11.92
N ARG A 113 7.13 9.55 -12.60
CA ARG A 113 5.73 9.89 -12.26
C ARG A 113 4.77 8.72 -12.41
N ARG A 114 4.92 7.89 -13.44
CA ARG A 114 4.08 6.70 -13.65
C ARG A 114 4.29 5.67 -12.54
N ILE A 115 5.55 5.38 -12.21
CA ILE A 115 5.90 4.45 -11.12
C ILE A 115 5.37 4.98 -9.78
N ALA A 116 5.60 6.25 -9.46
CA ALA A 116 5.10 6.87 -8.23
C ALA A 116 3.57 6.80 -8.12
N ARG A 117 2.83 7.04 -9.22
CA ARG A 117 1.37 6.88 -9.23
C ARG A 117 0.93 5.44 -9.04
N ALA A 118 1.62 4.48 -9.68
CA ALA A 118 1.31 3.07 -9.54
C ALA A 118 1.52 2.58 -8.09
N LEU A 119 2.57 3.05 -7.41
CA LEU A 119 2.80 2.78 -5.99
C LEU A 119 1.65 3.31 -5.11
N LEU A 120 1.21 4.55 -5.32
CA LEU A 120 0.12 5.14 -4.53
C LEU A 120 -1.25 4.50 -4.84
N LEU A 121 -1.45 4.03 -6.07
CA LEU A 121 -2.63 3.25 -6.46
C LEU A 121 -2.61 1.86 -5.80
N PHE A 122 -1.46 1.19 -5.82
CA PHE A 122 -1.31 -0.09 -5.13
C PHE A 122 -1.56 0.05 -3.62
N ASN A 123 -1.11 1.16 -3.01
CA ASN A 123 -1.46 1.46 -1.63
C ASN A 123 -2.98 1.62 -1.42
N ALA A 124 -3.72 2.21 -2.37
CA ALA A 124 -5.17 2.28 -2.27
C ALA A 124 -5.81 0.88 -2.37
N CYS A 125 -5.29 0.01 -3.24
CA CYS A 125 -5.69 -1.39 -3.33
C CYS A 125 -5.45 -2.15 -2.00
N ILE A 126 -4.29 -1.97 -1.38
CA ILE A 126 -4.01 -2.49 -0.03
C ILE A 126 -5.04 -1.96 0.96
N GLY A 127 -5.36 -0.66 0.91
CA GLY A 127 -6.37 -0.06 1.77
C GLY A 127 -7.77 -0.68 1.63
N LEU A 128 -8.19 -1.02 0.41
CA LEU A 128 -9.46 -1.72 0.16
C LEU A 128 -9.46 -3.14 0.74
N THR A 129 -8.35 -3.86 0.60
CA THR A 129 -8.16 -5.17 1.22
C THR A 129 -8.23 -5.08 2.73
N VAL A 130 -7.54 -4.09 3.32
CA VAL A 130 -7.54 -3.85 4.77
C VAL A 130 -8.92 -3.44 5.26
N LEU A 131 -9.64 -2.58 4.53
CA LEU A 131 -11.01 -2.18 4.85
C LEU A 131 -11.95 -3.40 4.90
N THR A 132 -11.78 -4.35 3.98
CA THR A 132 -12.54 -5.62 4.00
C THR A 132 -12.20 -6.43 5.25
N GLY A 133 -10.91 -6.56 5.60
CA GLY A 133 -10.46 -7.21 6.83
C GLY A 133 -11.01 -6.54 8.10
N CYS A 134 -11.07 -5.21 8.14
CA CYS A 134 -11.72 -4.45 9.21
C CYS A 134 -13.21 -4.82 9.34
N GLY A 135 -13.92 -5.02 8.22
CA GLY A 135 -15.31 -5.48 8.24
C GLY A 135 -15.50 -6.84 8.91
N ILE A 136 -14.55 -7.76 8.70
CA ILE A 136 -14.56 -9.09 9.33
C ILE A 136 -14.22 -8.99 10.82
N LEU A 137 -13.20 -8.20 11.15
CA LEU A 137 -12.72 -8.00 12.51
C LEU A 137 -13.77 -7.29 13.39
N TRP A 138 -14.50 -6.34 12.81
CA TRP A 138 -15.49 -5.52 13.51
C TRP A 138 -16.91 -6.05 13.39
N ARG A 139 -17.11 -7.37 13.33
CA ARG A 139 -18.44 -7.99 13.45
C ARG A 139 -18.96 -7.91 14.89
N SER A 140 -20.28 -7.73 15.05
CA SER A 140 -20.91 -7.59 16.39
C SER A 140 -21.06 -8.93 17.11
N THR A 141 -21.02 -10.03 16.37
CA THR A 141 -21.20 -11.39 16.88
C THR A 141 -19.91 -12.17 16.70
N PRO A 142 -19.50 -13.00 17.68
CA PRO A 142 -18.40 -13.94 17.52
C PRO A 142 -18.88 -15.14 16.68
N ASP A 143 -19.15 -14.85 15.42
CA ASP A 143 -19.52 -15.81 14.39
C ASP A 143 -18.25 -16.32 13.71
N PRO A 144 -17.91 -17.62 13.80
CA PRO A 144 -16.72 -18.16 13.17
C PRO A 144 -16.82 -18.18 11.65
N ASP A 145 -18.03 -18.16 11.09
CA ASP A 145 -18.25 -18.30 9.65
C ASP A 145 -17.82 -17.02 8.92
N VAL A 146 -16.88 -17.17 8.00
CA VAL A 146 -16.43 -16.09 7.11
C VAL A 146 -16.76 -16.50 5.67
N PRO A 147 -17.67 -15.79 4.99
CA PRO A 147 -18.01 -16.10 3.61
C PRO A 147 -16.78 -16.13 2.70
N GLY A 148 -16.62 -17.21 1.93
CA GLY A 148 -15.43 -17.42 1.09
C GLY A 148 -15.16 -16.32 0.05
N TRP A 149 -16.21 -15.61 -0.40
CA TRP A 149 -16.07 -14.49 -1.35
C TRP A 149 -15.27 -13.32 -0.76
N LEU A 150 -15.19 -13.18 0.58
CA LEU A 150 -14.39 -12.15 1.23
C LEU A 150 -12.90 -12.34 0.96
N PHE A 151 -12.41 -13.58 0.84
CA PHE A 151 -11.03 -13.83 0.41
C PHE A 151 -10.78 -13.31 -0.99
N ALA A 152 -11.73 -13.49 -1.92
CA ALA A 152 -11.64 -12.91 -3.25
C ALA A 152 -11.68 -11.37 -3.20
N ALA A 153 -12.56 -10.78 -2.40
CA ALA A 153 -12.63 -9.33 -2.20
C ALA A 153 -11.33 -8.74 -1.61
N MET A 154 -10.61 -9.51 -0.79
CA MET A 154 -9.31 -9.13 -0.24
C MET A 154 -8.17 -9.32 -1.25
N LEU A 155 -8.16 -10.41 -2.03
CA LEU A 155 -7.07 -10.76 -2.95
C LEU A 155 -7.12 -9.97 -4.27
N LEU A 156 -8.30 -9.78 -4.85
CA LEU A 156 -8.43 -9.15 -6.17
C LEU A 156 -7.85 -7.73 -6.23
N PRO A 157 -8.08 -6.83 -5.26
CA PRO A 157 -7.45 -5.50 -5.26
C PRO A 157 -5.92 -5.61 -5.21
N LEU A 158 -5.37 -6.50 -4.37
CA LEU A 158 -3.91 -6.69 -4.26
C LEU A 158 -3.32 -7.14 -5.59
N LEU A 159 -3.92 -8.15 -6.21
CA LEU A 159 -3.45 -8.67 -7.50
C LEU A 159 -3.52 -7.60 -8.59
N ALA A 160 -4.61 -6.84 -8.65
CA ALA A 160 -4.77 -5.76 -9.62
C ALA A 160 -3.72 -4.67 -9.42
N GLY A 161 -3.54 -4.18 -8.18
CA GLY A 161 -2.56 -3.13 -7.89
C GLY A 161 -1.11 -3.59 -8.09
N ALA A 162 -0.79 -4.85 -7.76
CA ALA A 162 0.51 -5.44 -8.03
C ALA A 162 0.78 -5.55 -9.54
N ALA A 163 -0.18 -6.07 -10.31
CA ALA A 163 -0.06 -6.18 -11.77
C ALA A 163 0.15 -4.81 -12.43
N LEU A 164 -0.59 -3.77 -12.01
CA LEU A 164 -0.42 -2.41 -12.51
C LEU A 164 0.95 -1.82 -12.15
N THR A 165 1.46 -2.11 -10.95
CA THR A 165 2.80 -1.67 -10.52
C THR A 165 3.89 -2.34 -11.35
N VAL A 166 3.78 -3.65 -11.58
CA VAL A 166 4.71 -4.41 -12.44
C VAL A 166 4.64 -3.89 -13.87
N ALA A 167 3.44 -3.69 -14.42
CA ALA A 167 3.27 -3.16 -15.77
C ALA A 167 3.88 -1.76 -15.94
N ALA A 168 3.72 -0.87 -14.93
CA ALA A 168 4.34 0.44 -14.93
C ALA A 168 5.87 0.36 -14.95
N ALA A 169 6.46 -0.55 -14.17
CA ALA A 169 7.90 -0.77 -14.12
C ALA A 169 8.45 -1.44 -15.41
N LEU A 170 7.74 -2.40 -15.99
CA LEU A 170 8.14 -3.04 -17.25
C LEU A 170 8.03 -2.10 -18.44
N GLY A 171 7.03 -1.22 -18.44
CA GLY A 171 6.87 -0.19 -19.48
C GLY A 171 8.00 0.84 -19.50
N ASP A 172 8.74 1.00 -18.39
CA ASP A 172 9.95 1.82 -18.33
C ASP A 172 11.13 1.16 -19.06
N ARG A 173 11.25 -0.17 -18.99
CA ARG A 173 12.39 -0.92 -19.58
C ARG A 173 12.32 -1.06 -21.11
N LYS A 174 11.14 -0.87 -21.69
CA LYS A 174 10.91 -1.02 -23.14
C LYS A 174 11.11 0.29 -23.91
N ARG A 175 11.38 1.40 -23.23
CA ARG A 175 11.67 2.72 -23.82
C ARG A 175 13.13 3.06 -23.62
#